data_AF-A0A484ZGJ1-F1
#
_entry.id   AF-A0A484ZGJ1-F1
#
_cell.length_a   1.000
_cell.length_b   1.000
_cell.length_c   1.000
_cell.angle_alpha   90.00
_cell.angle_beta   90.00
_cell.angle_gamma   90.00
#
_symmetry.space_group_name_H-M   'P 1'
#
loop_
_entity.id
_entity.type
_entity.pdbx_description
1 polymer ?
#
loop_
_entity_poly.entity_id
_entity_poly.type
_entity_poly.pdbx_seq_one_letter_code
_entity_poly.pdbx_strand_id
1 'polypeptide(L)'
;MNVNALSCFLRHQFISRSIVVAGTIIFSPLTYAAEYTHTVDLANQTINANDSIKTTDIHGIISGSSDTTGLQLGSGKIGVTVNGAPANNDTPVIGINLVRSASPSHALGTGSSINVSGDYHAYGVRASDNIHVSGSNLTINTQGVNSTYGIVGGTNGVLNLGADSVINTTSSTGLATSVTVASGGSLLADNLQVVTTGGFNNTTSILTTATSAAGTTVELGNGGKIVTVSQTDNDNSSAAIATNGNTVLKANGLVIESTNAYGIRVNGGKANINLGNNSYISTTGNDSSGISLGGAVQGSDLTANGLTISTTGQYAYGLNLNTGTNRVNLGSHSSITTTGNNAHGIWYIGSSGMKFDADALTVHTKGDSANALEIGSGTMTIGGGSTLISEKTGGVKASKLSLSKDAPTVNINDTKIISWGQAVSAQQAGTVVNLNRVDASALGSTYGFWAAASGVINATDTSLLAQNSYAMVANGGGQINLAGSVNIETDRMAMIADSSTSWIKGNGLMQINGDLQAQNNGLIDLTMTSGSALTGMTNQSSAGLLNLAMENSRWNMTADSVVNNLQLTKGSTVAFTGTTTPNGTLRLPI
;
A
#
# COMPACT_ATOMS: atom_id res chain seq x y z
N MET A 1 74.73 11.22 -19.37
CA MET A 1 74.45 10.14 -18.40
C MET A 1 73.24 9.38 -18.91
N ASN A 2 73.35 8.06 -19.10
CA ASN A 2 72.48 7.27 -19.97
C ASN A 2 71.13 6.95 -19.30
N VAL A 3 70.02 7.41 -19.86
CA VAL A 3 68.66 7.37 -19.26
C VAL A 3 68.16 5.94 -19.00
N ASN A 4 68.70 4.95 -19.71
CA ASN A 4 68.37 3.54 -19.52
C ASN A 4 69.05 2.89 -18.29
N ALA A 5 70.13 3.47 -17.76
CA ALA A 5 70.74 2.98 -16.53
C ALA A 5 69.99 3.47 -15.27
N LEU A 6 69.35 4.65 -15.35
CA LEU A 6 68.56 5.21 -14.24
C LEU A 6 67.23 4.46 -14.03
N SER A 7 66.59 4.00 -15.11
CA SER A 7 65.35 3.22 -15.03
C SER A 7 65.56 1.81 -14.46
N CYS A 8 66.72 1.21 -14.70
CA CYS A 8 67.08 -0.10 -14.13
C CYS A 8 67.52 0.01 -12.66
N PHE A 9 68.20 1.10 -12.29
CA PHE A 9 68.61 1.40 -10.91
C PHE A 9 67.41 1.72 -9.99
N LEU A 10 66.39 2.42 -10.51
CA LEU A 10 65.15 2.71 -9.78
C LEU A 10 64.24 1.48 -9.58
N ARG A 11 64.32 0.46 -10.46
CA ARG A 11 63.53 -0.78 -10.33
C ARG A 11 64.02 -1.74 -9.24
N HIS A 12 65.28 -1.68 -8.83
CA HIS A 12 65.87 -2.67 -7.91
C HIS A 12 66.11 -2.16 -6.47
N GLN A 13 65.99 -0.86 -6.19
CA GLN A 13 66.34 -0.29 -4.86
C GLN A 13 65.17 0.33 -4.10
N PHE A 14 63.99 0.52 -4.72
CA PHE A 14 62.82 1.12 -4.07
C PHE A 14 61.69 0.11 -3.85
N ILE A 15 61.99 -0.96 -3.12
CA ILE A 15 60.97 -1.74 -2.41
C ILE A 15 61.03 -1.29 -0.94
N SER A 16 60.66 -0.04 -0.68
CA SER A 16 60.54 0.48 0.69
C SER A 16 59.26 1.30 0.78
N ARG A 17 58.38 0.90 1.71
CA ARG A 17 57.12 1.57 2.06
C ARG A 17 57.35 2.86 2.87
N SER A 18 58.44 3.59 2.62
CA SER A 18 58.81 4.76 3.41
C SER A 18 58.59 6.03 2.60
N ILE A 19 57.99 7.04 3.25
CA ILE A 19 57.92 8.42 2.73
C ILE A 19 59.33 8.88 2.39
N VAL A 20 59.54 9.32 1.14
CA VAL A 20 60.79 9.99 0.74
C VAL A 20 60.59 11.48 0.94
N VAL A 21 61.23 12.03 1.98
CA VAL A 21 61.35 13.48 2.16
C VAL A 21 62.62 13.93 1.44
N ALA A 22 62.44 14.63 0.31
CA ALA A 22 63.54 15.28 -0.42
C ALA A 22 63.25 16.79 -0.45
N GLY A 23 63.79 17.52 0.53
CA GLY A 23 63.53 18.96 0.69
C GLY A 23 62.08 19.25 1.14
N THR A 24 61.48 20.33 0.62
CA THR A 24 60.11 20.77 0.95
C THR A 24 59.01 20.00 0.21
N ILE A 25 59.36 18.95 -0.54
CA ILE A 25 58.41 18.14 -1.31
C ILE A 25 58.32 16.75 -0.66
N ILE A 26 57.12 16.41 -0.19
CA ILE A 26 56.78 15.08 0.31
C ILE A 26 56.24 14.28 -0.88
N PHE A 27 56.97 13.24 -1.31
CA PHE A 27 56.43 12.24 -2.23
C PHE A 27 55.72 11.17 -1.42
N SER A 28 54.39 11.06 -1.54
CA SER A 28 53.71 9.82 -1.22
C SER A 28 54.09 8.79 -2.28
N PRO A 29 54.47 7.55 -1.92
CA PRO A 29 54.72 6.51 -2.92
C PRO A 29 53.46 6.35 -3.79
N LEU A 30 53.64 6.35 -5.11
CA LEU A 30 52.60 5.96 -6.06
C LEU A 30 52.25 4.50 -5.76
N THR A 31 51.20 4.26 -4.98
CA THR A 31 50.60 2.94 -4.84
C THR A 31 49.90 2.62 -6.16
N TYR A 32 50.55 1.80 -6.99
CA TYR A 32 49.93 1.26 -8.19
C TYR A 32 48.81 0.30 -7.80
N ALA A 33 47.68 0.37 -8.51
CA ALA A 33 46.60 -0.58 -8.38
C ALA A 33 47.10 -2.01 -8.65
N ALA A 34 46.82 -2.93 -7.74
CA ALA A 34 47.12 -4.35 -7.87
C ALA A 34 45.92 -5.11 -8.46
N GLU A 35 46.21 -6.18 -9.21
CA GLU A 35 45.21 -7.18 -9.60
C GLU A 35 45.53 -8.50 -8.88
N TYR A 36 44.55 -9.03 -8.15
CA TYR A 36 44.63 -10.30 -7.44
C TYR A 36 43.80 -11.35 -8.17
N THR A 37 44.38 -12.52 -8.44
CA THR A 37 43.70 -13.64 -9.09
C THR A 37 43.24 -14.74 -8.14
N HIS A 38 43.36 -14.49 -6.84
CA HIS A 38 43.03 -15.42 -5.75
C HIS A 38 42.31 -14.65 -4.63
N THR A 39 41.75 -15.38 -3.68
CA THR A 39 41.15 -14.84 -2.46
C THR A 39 42.14 -13.93 -1.73
N VAL A 40 41.69 -12.74 -1.33
CA VAL A 40 42.45 -11.81 -0.50
C VAL A 40 42.02 -11.94 0.96
N ASP A 41 42.96 -12.24 1.85
CA ASP A 41 42.71 -12.31 3.30
C ASP A 41 43.25 -11.05 3.99
N LEU A 42 42.33 -10.24 4.52
CA LEU A 42 42.65 -8.95 5.16
C LEU A 42 43.50 -9.08 6.42
N ALA A 43 43.56 -10.27 7.04
CA ALA A 43 44.48 -10.49 8.16
C ALA A 43 45.95 -10.46 7.75
N ASN A 44 46.23 -10.76 6.47
CA ASN A 44 47.58 -10.96 5.95
C ASN A 44 47.92 -9.96 4.83
N GLN A 45 46.92 -9.33 4.23
CA GLN A 45 47.07 -8.50 3.04
C GLN A 45 46.30 -7.19 3.19
N THR A 46 46.91 -6.09 2.77
CA THR A 46 46.26 -4.78 2.70
C THR A 46 45.74 -4.54 1.29
N ILE A 47 44.49 -4.11 1.18
CA ILE A 47 43.88 -3.66 -0.07
C ILE A 47 43.92 -2.13 -0.12
N ASN A 48 44.34 -1.59 -1.26
CA ASN A 48 44.34 -0.16 -1.53
C ASN A 48 43.23 0.25 -2.49
N ALA A 49 42.95 1.55 -2.56
CA ALA A 49 42.03 2.10 -3.54
C ALA A 49 42.48 1.79 -4.98
N ASN A 50 41.52 1.39 -5.81
CA ASN A 50 41.64 0.96 -7.20
C ASN A 50 42.25 -0.44 -7.42
N ASP A 51 42.56 -1.18 -6.36
CA ASP A 51 42.88 -2.60 -6.51
C ASP A 51 41.68 -3.36 -7.11
N SER A 52 41.98 -4.49 -7.75
CA SER A 52 40.97 -5.38 -8.32
C SER A 52 41.24 -6.84 -7.95
N ILE A 53 40.18 -7.58 -7.68
CA ILE A 53 40.21 -9.00 -7.38
C ILE A 53 39.38 -9.69 -8.46
N LYS A 54 39.96 -10.64 -9.17
CA LYS A 54 39.29 -11.47 -10.20
C LYS A 54 39.67 -12.92 -9.96
N THR A 55 38.85 -13.64 -9.21
CA THR A 55 39.18 -14.98 -8.74
C THR A 55 38.12 -16.01 -9.13
N THR A 56 38.57 -17.25 -9.27
CA THR A 56 37.71 -18.44 -9.39
C THR A 56 37.58 -19.20 -8.07
N ASP A 57 38.21 -18.70 -7.00
CA ASP A 57 37.97 -19.19 -5.65
C ASP A 57 36.52 -18.93 -5.23
N ILE A 58 36.08 -19.60 -4.17
CA ILE A 58 34.75 -19.39 -3.60
C ILE A 58 34.62 -18.05 -2.82
N HIS A 59 35.74 -17.36 -2.58
CA HIS A 59 35.76 -16.06 -1.89
C HIS A 59 36.56 -15.03 -2.69
N GLY A 60 36.09 -13.79 -2.75
CA GLY A 60 36.87 -12.65 -3.24
C GLY A 60 37.76 -12.09 -2.14
N ILE A 61 37.13 -11.54 -1.11
CA ILE A 61 37.79 -10.98 0.08
C ILE A 61 37.27 -11.69 1.32
N ILE A 62 38.17 -12.02 2.24
CA ILE A 62 37.84 -12.56 3.56
C ILE A 62 38.36 -11.61 4.63
N SER A 63 37.50 -11.27 5.59
CA SER A 63 37.88 -10.73 6.88
C SER A 63 37.63 -11.79 7.96
N GLY A 64 38.71 -12.39 8.45
CA GLY A 64 38.68 -13.44 9.46
C GLY A 64 38.77 -12.92 10.90
N SER A 65 38.84 -13.84 11.86
CA SER A 65 38.85 -13.52 13.30
C SER A 65 40.14 -12.85 13.78
N SER A 66 41.16 -12.80 12.93
CA SER A 66 42.43 -12.09 13.18
C SER A 66 42.47 -10.70 12.53
N ASP A 67 41.53 -10.37 11.64
CA ASP A 67 41.43 -9.04 11.05
C ASP A 67 40.63 -8.11 11.97
N THR A 68 41.34 -7.21 12.64
CA THR A 68 40.79 -6.19 13.54
C THR A 68 40.67 -4.81 12.89
N THR A 69 41.15 -4.68 11.66
CA THR A 69 41.18 -3.40 10.92
C THR A 69 40.02 -3.28 9.94
N GLY A 70 39.62 -4.39 9.33
CA GLY A 70 38.61 -4.43 8.29
C GLY A 70 39.05 -3.77 6.98
N LEU A 71 38.16 -3.80 5.99
CA LEU A 71 38.36 -3.10 4.74
C LEU A 71 38.15 -1.59 4.96
N GLN A 72 39.15 -0.77 4.67
CA GLN A 72 39.10 0.68 4.93
C GLN A 72 39.46 1.49 3.68
N LEU A 73 38.57 1.51 2.68
CA LEU A 73 38.84 2.20 1.42
C LEU A 73 38.58 3.72 1.46
N GLY A 74 37.91 4.23 2.50
CA GLY A 74 37.58 5.65 2.61
C GLY A 74 36.75 6.12 1.40
N SER A 75 37.22 7.12 0.65
CA SER A 75 36.60 7.57 -0.61
C SER A 75 37.09 6.81 -1.85
N GLY A 76 37.99 5.85 -1.69
CA GLY A 76 38.50 5.00 -2.76
C GLY A 76 37.48 3.95 -3.21
N LYS A 77 37.81 3.22 -4.27
CA LYS A 77 36.96 2.14 -4.81
C LYS A 77 37.72 0.83 -4.97
N ILE A 78 36.99 -0.26 -5.15
CA ILE A 78 37.55 -1.58 -5.46
C ILE A 78 36.67 -2.31 -6.47
N GLY A 79 37.31 -3.14 -7.31
CA GLY A 79 36.60 -4.11 -8.16
C GLY A 79 36.78 -5.53 -7.63
N VAL A 80 35.69 -6.23 -7.31
CA VAL A 80 35.71 -7.63 -6.90
C VAL A 80 34.87 -8.44 -7.88
N THR A 81 35.47 -9.45 -8.51
CA THR A 81 34.78 -10.41 -9.37
C THR A 81 35.11 -11.82 -8.89
N VAL A 82 34.09 -12.58 -8.55
CA VAL A 82 34.21 -13.95 -8.04
C VAL A 82 33.34 -14.87 -8.90
N ASN A 83 33.98 -15.79 -9.62
CA ASN A 83 33.33 -16.80 -10.44
C ASN A 83 33.69 -18.19 -9.89
N GLY A 84 33.16 -18.48 -8.71
CA GLY A 84 33.48 -19.71 -7.98
C GLY A 84 32.63 -20.90 -8.43
N ALA A 85 33.27 -22.07 -8.55
CA ALA A 85 32.60 -23.34 -8.83
C ALA A 85 32.86 -24.32 -7.67
N PRO A 86 32.06 -24.24 -6.58
CA PRO A 86 32.27 -25.08 -5.41
C PRO A 86 32.07 -26.57 -5.73
N ALA A 87 32.77 -27.45 -5.02
CA ALA A 87 32.71 -28.90 -5.23
C ALA A 87 31.38 -29.55 -4.81
N ASN A 88 30.52 -28.81 -4.10
CA ASN A 88 29.21 -29.24 -3.65
C ASN A 88 28.23 -28.06 -3.68
N ASN A 89 26.94 -28.37 -3.65
CA ASN A 89 25.88 -27.38 -3.74
C ASN A 89 25.72 -26.56 -2.44
N ASP A 90 26.22 -27.03 -1.29
CA ASP A 90 26.01 -26.36 0.00
C ASP A 90 27.01 -25.22 0.25
N THR A 91 28.11 -25.19 -0.48
CA THR A 91 29.17 -24.20 -0.27
C THR A 91 28.86 -22.92 -1.07
N PRO A 92 28.70 -21.76 -0.41
CA PRO A 92 28.38 -20.53 -1.12
C PRO A 92 29.61 -19.89 -1.75
N VAL A 93 29.39 -19.24 -2.90
CA VAL A 93 30.35 -18.28 -3.48
C VAL A 93 30.07 -16.90 -2.91
N ILE A 94 31.10 -16.23 -2.41
CA ILE A 94 30.95 -14.96 -1.69
C ILE A 94 31.93 -13.91 -2.22
N GLY A 95 31.42 -12.74 -2.61
CA GLY A 95 32.26 -11.61 -3.01
C GLY A 95 33.12 -11.11 -1.86
N ILE A 96 32.48 -10.66 -0.78
CA ILE A 96 33.13 -10.21 0.45
C ILE A 96 32.54 -10.97 1.65
N ASN A 97 33.36 -11.78 2.29
CA ASN A 97 32.99 -12.60 3.45
C ASN A 97 33.49 -11.98 4.75
N LEU A 98 32.56 -11.47 5.56
CA LEU A 98 32.80 -10.81 6.84
C LEU A 98 32.24 -11.63 8.02
N VAL A 99 31.82 -12.88 7.78
CA VAL A 99 31.10 -13.68 8.79
C VAL A 99 31.92 -13.92 10.06
N ARG A 100 33.25 -14.01 9.93
CA ARG A 100 34.16 -14.26 11.05
C ARG A 100 35.02 -13.04 11.39
N SER A 101 34.68 -11.86 10.87
CA SER A 101 35.50 -10.66 11.06
C SER A 101 35.59 -10.28 12.54
N ALA A 102 36.78 -9.94 13.01
CA ALA A 102 36.95 -9.29 14.32
C ALA A 102 36.83 -7.76 14.23
N SER A 103 36.88 -7.19 13.04
CA SER A 103 36.62 -5.76 12.82
C SER A 103 35.11 -5.49 12.78
N PRO A 104 34.59 -4.58 13.61
CA PRO A 104 33.18 -4.24 13.60
C PRO A 104 32.76 -3.40 12.39
N SER A 105 33.70 -2.90 11.58
CA SER A 105 33.40 -1.98 10.49
C SER A 105 34.22 -2.21 9.24
N HIS A 106 33.55 -2.15 8.09
CA HIS A 106 34.12 -2.30 6.76
C HIS A 106 33.60 -1.19 5.85
N ALA A 107 34.49 -0.32 5.39
CA ALA A 107 34.23 0.71 4.41
C ALA A 107 34.64 0.21 3.01
N LEU A 108 33.64 -0.16 2.22
CA LEU A 108 33.78 -0.54 0.81
C LEU A 108 34.13 0.64 -0.09
N GLY A 109 33.96 1.87 0.42
CA GLY A 109 34.26 3.11 -0.26
C GLY A 109 33.22 3.56 -1.29
N THR A 110 33.61 4.42 -2.22
CA THR A 110 32.70 5.08 -3.17
C THR A 110 32.94 4.63 -4.60
N GLY A 111 31.93 4.07 -5.27
CA GLY A 111 32.07 3.60 -6.65
C GLY A 111 32.64 2.18 -6.79
N SER A 112 32.60 1.39 -5.72
CA SER A 112 33.09 0.00 -5.72
C SER A 112 32.12 -0.94 -6.40
N SER A 113 32.65 -1.93 -7.12
CA SER A 113 31.86 -2.93 -7.84
C SER A 113 32.16 -4.33 -7.32
N ILE A 114 31.13 -5.08 -6.94
CA ILE A 114 31.21 -6.48 -6.53
C ILE A 114 30.35 -7.31 -7.49
N ASN A 115 30.95 -8.25 -8.21
CA ASN A 115 30.29 -9.15 -9.15
C ASN A 115 30.53 -10.59 -8.70
N VAL A 116 29.47 -11.32 -8.42
CA VAL A 116 29.55 -12.69 -7.90
C VAL A 116 28.66 -13.58 -8.74
N SER A 117 29.25 -14.64 -9.29
CA SER A 117 28.54 -15.73 -9.93
C SER A 117 28.84 -17.02 -9.16
N GLY A 118 27.80 -17.66 -8.65
CA GLY A 118 27.90 -18.97 -8.01
C GLY A 118 26.98 -20.00 -8.64
N ASP A 119 27.44 -21.24 -8.72
CA ASP A 119 26.70 -22.33 -9.36
C ASP A 119 25.49 -22.82 -8.55
N TYR A 120 25.37 -22.40 -7.28
CA TYR A 120 24.22 -22.77 -6.44
C TYR A 120 23.81 -21.68 -5.45
N HIS A 121 24.64 -21.43 -4.42
CA HIS A 121 24.45 -20.35 -3.45
C HIS A 121 25.45 -19.21 -3.71
N ALA A 122 24.97 -17.97 -3.70
CA ALA A 122 25.81 -16.81 -3.97
C ALA A 122 25.49 -15.63 -3.04
N TYR A 123 26.53 -14.92 -2.60
CA TYR A 123 26.43 -13.72 -1.77
C TYR A 123 27.34 -12.63 -2.34
N GLY A 124 26.82 -11.42 -2.56
CA GLY A 124 27.67 -10.27 -2.90
C GLY A 124 28.53 -9.90 -1.70
N VAL A 125 27.88 -9.54 -0.59
CA VAL A 125 28.52 -9.24 0.70
C VAL A 125 27.78 -9.98 1.82
N ARG A 126 28.52 -10.68 2.68
CA ARG A 126 27.93 -11.44 3.80
C ARG A 126 28.57 -11.03 5.11
N ALA A 127 27.81 -10.33 5.95
CA ALA A 127 28.22 -9.87 7.27
C ALA A 127 27.52 -10.67 8.39
N SER A 128 28.22 -10.87 9.51
CA SER A 128 27.67 -11.44 10.74
C SER A 128 27.15 -10.35 11.68
N ASP A 129 26.75 -10.75 12.88
CA ASP A 129 26.20 -9.87 13.90
C ASP A 129 27.19 -8.77 14.30
N ASN A 130 26.68 -7.56 14.52
CA ASN A 130 27.40 -6.35 14.93
C ASN A 130 28.46 -5.86 13.93
N ILE A 131 28.42 -6.35 12.68
CA ILE A 131 29.27 -5.88 11.60
C ILE A 131 28.57 -4.75 10.84
N HIS A 132 29.28 -3.64 10.66
CA HIS A 132 28.84 -2.48 9.90
C HIS A 132 29.53 -2.43 8.54
N VAL A 133 28.74 -2.36 7.47
CA VAL A 133 29.24 -2.21 6.09
C VAL A 133 28.84 -0.84 5.59
N SER A 134 29.80 -0.07 5.11
CA SER A 134 29.56 1.29 4.59
C SER A 134 30.14 1.50 3.20
N GLY A 135 29.47 2.31 2.39
CA GLY A 135 29.91 2.72 1.07
C GLY A 135 28.91 3.66 0.40
N SER A 136 29.18 4.05 -0.85
CA SER A 136 28.28 4.89 -1.65
C SER A 136 28.49 4.60 -3.13
N ASN A 137 27.48 4.80 -3.96
CA ASN A 137 27.55 4.50 -5.40
C ASN A 137 28.11 3.08 -5.65
N LEU A 138 27.69 2.12 -4.82
CA LEU A 138 28.13 0.75 -4.92
C LEU A 138 27.40 0.08 -6.08
N THR A 139 28.06 -0.85 -6.77
CA THR A 139 27.38 -1.75 -7.70
C THR A 139 27.61 -3.19 -7.25
N ILE A 140 26.55 -3.86 -6.79
CA ILE A 140 26.62 -5.25 -6.35
C ILE A 140 25.76 -6.10 -7.29
N ASN A 141 26.40 -6.98 -8.06
CA ASN A 141 25.72 -7.93 -8.93
C ASN A 141 25.96 -9.34 -8.39
N THR A 142 24.90 -10.02 -7.98
CA THR A 142 24.97 -11.39 -7.48
C THR A 142 24.07 -12.30 -8.29
N GLN A 143 24.65 -13.35 -8.86
CA GLN A 143 23.95 -14.38 -9.60
C GLN A 143 24.17 -15.74 -8.94
N GLY A 144 23.08 -16.47 -8.74
CA GLY A 144 23.08 -17.85 -8.26
C GLY A 144 21.94 -18.65 -8.86
N VAL A 145 21.81 -19.90 -8.42
CA VAL A 145 20.77 -20.82 -8.89
C VAL A 145 19.68 -21.03 -7.85
N ASN A 146 20.04 -21.34 -6.60
CA ASN A 146 19.08 -21.76 -5.57
C ASN A 146 18.87 -20.75 -4.43
N SER A 147 19.92 -20.11 -3.91
CA SER A 147 19.73 -19.04 -2.93
C SER A 147 20.76 -17.96 -3.14
N THR A 148 20.28 -16.79 -3.52
CA THR A 148 21.13 -15.69 -3.97
C THR A 148 20.86 -14.46 -3.13
N TYR A 149 21.92 -13.87 -2.58
CA TYR A 149 21.82 -12.68 -1.74
C TYR A 149 22.72 -11.56 -2.24
N GLY A 150 22.18 -10.34 -2.37
CA GLY A 150 22.99 -9.17 -2.70
C GLY A 150 23.93 -8.80 -1.55
N ILE A 151 23.36 -8.29 -0.46
CA ILE A 151 24.06 -7.96 0.77
C ILE A 151 23.27 -8.41 2.00
N VAL A 152 23.96 -9.06 2.94
CA VAL A 152 23.37 -9.55 4.19
C VAL A 152 24.03 -8.86 5.37
N GLY A 153 23.24 -8.14 6.16
CA GLY A 153 23.63 -7.60 7.47
C GLY A 153 23.13 -8.49 8.60
N GLY A 154 24.03 -8.84 9.52
CA GLY A 154 23.67 -9.59 10.73
C GLY A 154 22.98 -8.73 11.79
N THR A 155 22.66 -9.35 12.93
CA THR A 155 21.96 -8.73 14.07
C THR A 155 22.71 -7.49 14.53
N ASN A 156 22.02 -6.37 14.80
CA ASN A 156 22.62 -5.07 15.13
C ASN A 156 23.61 -4.51 14.09
N GLY A 157 23.71 -5.13 12.91
CA GLY A 157 24.55 -4.65 11.82
C GLY A 157 23.99 -3.39 11.17
N VAL A 158 24.86 -2.58 10.58
CA VAL A 158 24.44 -1.38 9.83
C VAL A 158 24.93 -1.54 8.40
N LEU A 159 23.99 -1.51 7.45
CA LEU A 159 24.26 -1.41 6.03
C LEU A 159 24.06 0.05 5.63
N ASN A 160 25.14 0.84 5.60
CA ASN A 160 25.11 2.20 5.10
C ASN A 160 25.57 2.22 3.65
N LEU A 161 24.62 2.17 2.72
CA LEU A 161 24.89 2.11 1.28
C LEU A 161 25.00 3.49 0.65
N GLY A 162 24.86 4.57 1.43
CA GLY A 162 25.00 5.94 0.96
C GLY A 162 24.07 6.27 -0.20
N ALA A 163 24.47 7.26 -1.00
CA ALA A 163 23.75 7.66 -2.19
C ALA A 163 24.03 6.75 -3.40
N ASP A 164 23.01 6.55 -4.24
CA ASP A 164 23.12 6.02 -5.61
C ASP A 164 23.70 4.59 -5.72
N SER A 165 23.59 3.79 -4.66
CA SER A 165 23.99 2.38 -4.73
C SER A 165 22.99 1.56 -5.54
N VAL A 166 23.51 0.56 -6.26
CA VAL A 166 22.79 -0.35 -7.14
C VAL A 166 23.05 -1.80 -6.71
N ILE A 167 21.99 -2.58 -6.53
CA ILE A 167 22.07 -4.00 -6.20
C ILE A 167 21.20 -4.79 -7.16
N ASN A 168 21.82 -5.72 -7.88
CA ASN A 168 21.15 -6.65 -8.77
C ASN A 168 21.35 -8.07 -8.25
N THR A 169 20.26 -8.76 -7.94
CA THR A 169 20.30 -10.13 -7.41
C THR A 169 19.43 -11.03 -8.28
N THR A 170 20.03 -12.07 -8.85
CA THR A 170 19.32 -13.03 -9.69
C THR A 170 19.51 -14.45 -9.20
N SER A 171 18.41 -15.14 -8.94
CA SER A 171 18.36 -16.58 -8.66
C SER A 171 17.53 -17.25 -9.74
N SER A 172 18.09 -18.21 -10.49
CA SER A 172 17.40 -18.80 -11.63
C SER A 172 16.28 -19.77 -11.24
N THR A 173 16.43 -20.52 -10.15
CA THR A 173 15.46 -21.54 -9.73
C THR A 173 14.91 -21.35 -8.33
N GLY A 174 15.63 -20.66 -7.44
CA GLY A 174 15.27 -20.55 -6.03
C GLY A 174 15.09 -19.13 -5.53
N LEU A 175 15.25 -18.95 -4.21
CA LEU A 175 15.09 -17.69 -3.50
C LEU A 175 16.12 -16.64 -3.95
N ALA A 176 15.67 -15.41 -4.07
CA ALA A 176 16.53 -14.24 -4.27
C ALA A 176 16.22 -13.16 -3.23
N THR A 177 17.26 -12.63 -2.57
CA THR A 177 17.12 -11.49 -1.67
C THR A 177 18.23 -10.45 -1.84
N SER A 178 17.90 -9.23 -2.27
CA SER A 178 18.93 -8.23 -2.52
C SER A 178 19.52 -7.63 -1.25
N VAL A 179 18.69 -7.30 -0.26
CA VAL A 179 19.15 -6.75 1.01
C VAL A 179 18.48 -7.46 2.18
N THR A 180 19.28 -7.97 3.10
CA THR A 180 18.79 -8.52 4.37
C THR A 180 19.24 -7.64 5.53
N VAL A 181 18.28 -7.18 6.34
CA VAL A 181 18.51 -6.43 7.58
C VAL A 181 18.01 -7.27 8.76
N ALA A 182 18.94 -7.86 9.51
CA ALA A 182 18.57 -8.67 10.66
C ALA A 182 18.15 -7.84 11.87
N SER A 183 17.56 -8.53 12.86
CA SER A 183 17.08 -7.97 14.13
C SER A 183 18.05 -6.95 14.76
N GLY A 184 17.56 -5.79 15.21
CA GLY A 184 18.40 -4.70 15.73
C GLY A 184 19.20 -3.92 14.67
N GLY A 185 19.22 -4.38 13.41
CA GLY A 185 20.02 -3.80 12.34
C GLY A 185 19.36 -2.61 11.65
N SER A 186 20.15 -1.93 10.80
CA SER A 186 19.70 -0.78 10.01
C SER A 186 20.18 -0.83 8.56
N LEU A 187 19.32 -0.44 7.62
CA LEU A 187 19.69 -0.07 6.25
C LEU A 187 19.54 1.45 6.11
N LEU A 188 20.62 2.11 5.68
CA LEU A 188 20.67 3.53 5.39
C LEU A 188 21.10 3.71 3.93
N ALA A 189 20.25 4.31 3.12
CA ALA A 189 20.55 4.61 1.73
C ALA A 189 19.78 5.85 1.26
N ASP A 190 20.25 6.47 0.18
CA ASP A 190 19.57 7.54 -0.53
C ASP A 190 19.58 7.20 -2.02
N ASN A 191 18.43 7.29 -2.69
CA ASN A 191 18.26 6.89 -4.08
C ASN A 191 18.74 5.44 -4.42
N LEU A 192 18.49 4.48 -3.51
CA LEU A 192 18.88 3.08 -3.69
C LEU A 192 18.16 2.45 -4.90
N GLN A 193 18.91 1.80 -5.77
CA GLN A 193 18.38 1.03 -6.90
C GLN A 193 18.51 -0.47 -6.63
N VAL A 194 17.41 -1.20 -6.66
CA VAL A 194 17.41 -2.65 -6.44
C VAL A 194 16.66 -3.35 -7.55
N VAL A 195 17.26 -4.38 -8.14
CA VAL A 195 16.59 -5.32 -9.04
C VAL A 195 16.77 -6.73 -8.49
N THR A 196 15.66 -7.39 -8.18
CA THR A 196 15.67 -8.76 -7.68
C THR A 196 14.83 -9.64 -8.58
N THR A 197 15.46 -10.65 -9.17
CA THR A 197 14.77 -11.66 -9.98
C THR A 197 14.96 -13.01 -9.31
N GLY A 198 13.88 -13.63 -8.85
CA GLY A 198 13.91 -14.97 -8.27
C GLY A 198 13.21 -16.00 -9.13
N GLY A 199 13.51 -17.27 -8.85
CA GLY A 199 12.90 -18.41 -9.53
C GLY A 199 11.63 -18.87 -8.81
N PHE A 200 11.51 -20.19 -8.61
CA PHE A 200 10.49 -20.76 -7.73
C PHE A 200 10.89 -20.44 -6.29
N ASN A 201 9.95 -19.94 -5.48
CA ASN A 201 10.10 -19.56 -4.06
C ASN A 201 10.60 -18.13 -3.79
N ASN A 202 9.84 -17.45 -2.92
CA ASN A 202 10.10 -16.20 -2.20
C ASN A 202 11.18 -15.30 -2.80
N THR A 203 10.76 -14.39 -3.66
CA THR A 203 11.60 -13.29 -4.16
C THR A 203 11.36 -12.06 -3.30
N THR A 204 12.39 -11.57 -2.61
CA THR A 204 12.28 -10.38 -1.76
C THR A 204 13.38 -9.37 -2.05
N SER A 205 13.08 -8.13 -2.44
CA SER A 205 14.16 -7.16 -2.67
C SER A 205 14.80 -6.68 -1.36
N ILE A 206 14.00 -6.26 -0.39
CA ILE A 206 14.47 -5.87 0.96
C ILE A 206 13.71 -6.69 2.00
N LEU A 207 14.45 -7.48 2.77
CA LEU A 207 13.92 -8.32 3.84
C LEU A 207 14.43 -7.82 5.18
N THR A 208 13.51 -7.53 6.11
CA THR A 208 13.87 -7.42 7.52
C THR A 208 13.53 -8.72 8.24
N THR A 209 14.38 -9.18 9.16
CA THR A 209 14.14 -10.39 9.97
C THR A 209 14.06 -10.07 11.46
N ALA A 210 13.46 -8.92 11.79
CA ALA A 210 13.38 -8.45 13.16
C ALA A 210 12.51 -9.37 14.04
N THR A 211 12.77 -9.31 15.34
CA THR A 211 11.89 -9.89 16.35
C THR A 211 11.07 -8.79 17.02
N SER A 212 10.15 -9.14 17.91
CA SER A 212 9.43 -8.16 18.73
C SER A 212 10.33 -7.44 19.75
N ALA A 213 11.46 -8.04 20.14
CA ALA A 213 12.36 -7.50 21.17
C ALA A 213 13.40 -6.52 20.60
N ALA A 214 13.83 -6.72 19.36
CA ALA A 214 14.83 -5.88 18.70
C ALA A 214 14.36 -5.52 17.29
N GLY A 215 13.93 -4.26 17.12
CA GLY A 215 13.39 -3.77 15.86
C GLY A 215 14.46 -3.51 14.79
N THR A 216 14.02 -3.20 13.58
CA THR A 216 14.88 -2.84 12.44
C THR A 216 14.53 -1.46 11.92
N THR A 217 15.52 -0.77 11.34
CA THR A 217 15.30 0.50 10.65
C THR A 217 15.70 0.37 9.19
N VAL A 218 14.83 0.80 8.28
CA VAL A 218 15.09 0.90 6.85
C VAL A 218 14.82 2.32 6.42
N GLU A 219 15.87 3.08 6.11
CA GLU A 219 15.79 4.44 5.59
C GLU A 219 16.32 4.44 4.14
N LEU A 220 15.43 4.71 3.19
CA LEU A 220 15.73 4.73 1.75
C LEU A 220 15.87 6.17 1.20
N GLY A 221 15.84 7.16 2.09
CA GLY A 221 16.04 8.55 1.74
C GLY A 221 15.02 9.08 0.74
N ASN A 222 15.49 9.85 -0.23
CA ASN A 222 14.72 10.40 -1.33
C ASN A 222 14.94 9.60 -2.60
N GLY A 223 13.86 9.29 -3.30
CA GLY A 223 13.87 8.52 -4.53
C GLY A 223 14.13 7.03 -4.29
N GLY A 224 14.89 6.43 -5.20
CA GLY A 224 15.14 5.00 -5.24
C GLY A 224 14.07 4.24 -6.02
N LYS A 225 14.49 3.15 -6.65
CA LYS A 225 13.62 2.23 -7.38
C LYS A 225 13.90 0.81 -6.96
N ILE A 226 12.85 0.08 -6.64
CA ILE A 226 12.92 -1.34 -6.32
C ILE A 226 12.09 -2.10 -7.34
N VAL A 227 12.74 -2.95 -8.11
CA VAL A 227 12.13 -3.87 -9.08
C VAL A 227 12.21 -5.28 -8.54
N THR A 228 11.08 -5.96 -8.44
CA THR A 228 11.01 -7.35 -7.94
C THR A 228 10.26 -8.21 -8.93
N VAL A 229 10.91 -9.27 -9.42
CA VAL A 229 10.32 -10.20 -10.39
C VAL A 229 10.37 -11.61 -9.81
N SER A 230 9.20 -12.13 -9.44
CA SER A 230 8.98 -13.53 -9.10
C SER A 230 8.49 -14.28 -10.34
N GLN A 231 9.13 -15.39 -10.71
CA GLN A 231 8.75 -16.16 -11.90
C GLN A 231 7.44 -16.94 -11.73
N THR A 232 6.86 -16.99 -10.52
CA THR A 232 5.64 -17.75 -10.21
C THR A 232 4.48 -16.85 -9.76
N ASP A 233 3.35 -16.91 -10.48
CA ASP A 233 2.11 -16.11 -10.31
C ASP A 233 1.17 -16.59 -9.19
N ASN A 234 1.70 -17.28 -8.19
CA ASN A 234 0.92 -17.76 -7.03
C ASN A 234 1.75 -17.82 -5.75
N ASP A 235 2.92 -17.18 -5.75
CA ASP A 235 3.76 -17.15 -4.57
C ASP A 235 3.31 -16.02 -3.65
N ASN A 236 2.36 -16.36 -2.78
CA ASN A 236 1.89 -15.51 -1.68
C ASN A 236 2.98 -15.21 -0.63
N SER A 237 4.28 -15.36 -0.94
CA SER A 237 5.42 -15.02 -0.09
C SER A 237 6.29 -13.85 -0.61
N SER A 238 6.34 -13.62 -1.91
CA SER A 238 7.24 -12.64 -2.55
C SER A 238 6.84 -11.18 -2.34
N ALA A 239 7.79 -10.27 -2.11
CA ALA A 239 7.51 -8.84 -1.95
C ALA A 239 8.71 -7.95 -2.31
N ALA A 240 8.50 -6.73 -2.80
CA ALA A 240 9.61 -5.79 -2.93
C ALA A 240 10.20 -5.42 -1.56
N ILE A 241 9.35 -5.14 -0.58
CA ILE A 241 9.78 -4.96 0.81
C ILE A 241 8.94 -5.88 1.70
N ALA A 242 9.59 -6.82 2.37
CA ALA A 242 8.98 -7.67 3.38
C ALA A 242 9.48 -7.30 4.78
N THR A 243 8.55 -6.98 5.68
CA THR A 243 8.88 -6.67 7.08
C THR A 243 8.47 -7.77 8.03
N ASN A 244 9.40 -8.19 8.90
CA ASN A 244 9.15 -9.11 9.99
C ASN A 244 9.56 -8.46 11.31
N GLY A 245 8.75 -8.64 12.36
CA GLY A 245 8.99 -8.07 13.67
C GLY A 245 8.73 -6.57 13.72
N ASN A 246 9.37 -5.88 14.66
CA ASN A 246 9.22 -4.43 14.75
C ASN A 246 10.09 -3.74 13.69
N THR A 247 9.50 -2.92 12.83
CA THR A 247 10.23 -2.26 11.74
C THR A 247 9.82 -0.79 11.61
N VAL A 248 10.79 0.08 11.38
CA VAL A 248 10.58 1.44 10.90
C VAL A 248 11.05 1.48 9.45
N LEU A 249 10.16 1.85 8.53
CA LEU A 249 10.46 2.04 7.12
C LEU A 249 10.21 3.51 6.76
N LYS A 250 11.24 4.21 6.28
CA LYS A 250 11.13 5.60 5.81
C LYS A 250 11.63 5.73 4.39
N ALA A 251 10.85 6.38 3.55
CA ALA A 251 11.22 6.76 2.21
C ALA A 251 10.45 8.02 1.78
N ASN A 252 10.87 8.67 0.71
CA ASN A 252 10.17 9.80 0.10
C ASN A 252 10.36 9.72 -1.42
N GLY A 253 9.29 9.65 -2.21
CA GLY A 253 9.38 9.47 -3.66
C GLY A 253 9.89 8.10 -4.10
N LEU A 254 9.66 7.05 -3.30
CA LEU A 254 10.09 5.68 -3.61
C LEU A 254 9.29 5.11 -4.77
N VAL A 255 9.95 4.46 -5.72
CA VAL A 255 9.31 3.73 -6.82
C VAL A 255 9.43 2.23 -6.58
N ILE A 256 8.31 1.51 -6.56
CA ILE A 256 8.26 0.04 -6.49
C ILE A 256 7.55 -0.49 -7.73
N GLU A 257 8.19 -1.43 -8.42
CA GLU A 257 7.60 -2.20 -9.52
C GLU A 257 7.75 -3.69 -9.19
N SER A 258 6.63 -4.40 -9.09
CA SER A 258 6.63 -5.81 -8.68
C SER A 258 5.82 -6.67 -9.63
N THR A 259 6.39 -7.81 -10.02
CA THR A 259 5.75 -8.85 -10.83
C THR A 259 5.64 -10.12 -10.02
N ASN A 260 4.41 -10.60 -9.86
CA ASN A 260 4.00 -11.74 -9.04
C ASN A 260 4.48 -11.63 -7.58
N ALA A 261 4.44 -10.41 -7.05
CA ALA A 261 4.93 -10.07 -5.74
C ALA A 261 4.19 -8.84 -5.18
N TYR A 262 4.07 -8.77 -3.86
CA TYR A 262 3.56 -7.60 -3.17
C TYR A 262 4.51 -6.40 -3.35
N GLY A 263 3.98 -5.18 -3.30
CA GLY A 263 4.83 -4.00 -3.20
C GLY A 263 5.49 -3.94 -1.82
N ILE A 264 4.69 -3.72 -0.78
CA ILE A 264 5.15 -3.78 0.62
C ILE A 264 4.28 -4.75 1.40
N ARG A 265 4.90 -5.65 2.16
CA ARG A 265 4.18 -6.62 2.97
C ARG A 265 4.72 -6.69 4.40
N VAL A 266 3.81 -6.53 5.35
CA VAL A 266 4.07 -6.75 6.77
C VAL A 266 3.63 -8.17 7.14
N ASN A 267 4.61 -9.07 7.28
CA ASN A 267 4.37 -10.49 7.59
C ASN A 267 4.06 -10.72 9.08
N GLY A 268 4.68 -9.94 9.97
CA GLY A 268 4.52 -10.08 11.41
C GLY A 268 5.15 -8.92 12.17
N GLY A 269 4.73 -8.71 13.42
CA GLY A 269 5.17 -7.59 14.27
C GLY A 269 4.55 -6.24 13.91
N LYS A 270 5.08 -5.16 14.49
CA LYS A 270 4.63 -3.79 14.26
C LYS A 270 5.52 -3.09 13.22
N ALA A 271 4.94 -2.67 12.10
CA ALA A 271 5.62 -1.80 11.15
C ALA A 271 5.15 -0.34 11.28
N ASN A 272 6.07 0.62 11.31
CA ASN A 272 5.78 2.04 11.12
C ASN A 272 6.37 2.45 9.77
N ILE A 273 5.50 2.56 8.77
CA ILE A 273 5.86 2.82 7.38
C ILE A 273 5.52 4.27 7.05
N ASN A 274 6.53 5.06 6.70
CA ASN A 274 6.38 6.42 6.19
C ASN A 274 6.95 6.48 4.76
N LEU A 275 6.08 6.63 3.77
CA LEU A 275 6.47 6.72 2.36
C LEU A 275 6.61 8.17 1.86
N GLY A 276 6.52 9.14 2.78
CA GLY A 276 6.73 10.55 2.47
C GLY A 276 5.76 11.04 1.39
N ASN A 277 6.27 11.86 0.48
CA ASN A 277 5.51 12.42 -0.63
C ASN A 277 5.77 11.65 -1.92
N ASN A 278 4.73 11.50 -2.75
CA ASN A 278 4.83 11.09 -4.15
C ASN A 278 5.52 9.73 -4.39
N SER A 279 5.44 8.81 -3.44
CA SER A 279 5.86 7.43 -3.68
C SER A 279 4.90 6.74 -4.65
N TYR A 280 5.41 5.81 -5.45
CA TYR A 280 4.70 5.07 -6.49
C TYR A 280 4.90 3.58 -6.32
N ILE A 281 3.81 2.80 -6.34
CA ILE A 281 3.85 1.34 -6.24
C ILE A 281 3.01 0.76 -7.37
N SER A 282 3.61 -0.10 -8.18
CA SER A 282 2.92 -0.88 -9.22
C SER A 282 3.15 -2.37 -8.99
N THR A 283 2.07 -3.14 -8.96
CA THR A 283 2.13 -4.60 -8.82
C THR A 283 1.34 -5.31 -9.92
N THR A 284 1.86 -6.43 -10.39
CA THR A 284 1.14 -7.37 -11.26
C THR A 284 1.17 -8.77 -10.66
N GLY A 285 0.17 -9.59 -10.95
CA GLY A 285 0.08 -10.98 -10.51
C GLY A 285 -1.06 -11.20 -9.52
N ASN A 286 -1.49 -12.44 -9.38
CA ASN A 286 -2.58 -12.78 -8.46
C ASN A 286 -2.13 -12.57 -7.01
N ASP A 287 -3.08 -12.16 -6.16
CA ASP A 287 -2.88 -11.87 -4.73
C ASP A 287 -1.78 -10.83 -4.43
N SER A 288 -1.26 -10.15 -5.45
CA SER A 288 -0.10 -9.25 -5.36
C SER A 288 -0.55 -7.83 -5.00
N SER A 289 -0.91 -7.62 -3.73
CA SER A 289 -1.40 -6.31 -3.27
C SER A 289 -0.30 -5.24 -3.29
N GLY A 290 -0.68 -3.99 -3.50
CA GLY A 290 0.25 -2.85 -3.45
C GLY A 290 0.91 -2.73 -2.08
N ILE A 291 0.10 -2.57 -1.03
CA ILE A 291 0.55 -2.65 0.36
C ILE A 291 -0.36 -3.59 1.15
N SER A 292 0.24 -4.54 1.87
CA SER A 292 -0.46 -5.44 2.78
C SER A 292 0.05 -5.27 4.21
N LEU A 293 -0.85 -4.86 5.11
CA LEU A 293 -0.59 -4.71 6.54
C LEU A 293 -1.23 -5.91 7.27
N GLY A 294 -0.46 -7.00 7.40
CA GLY A 294 -0.96 -8.34 7.74
C GLY A 294 -0.53 -8.90 9.10
N GLY A 295 0.27 -8.20 9.90
CA GLY A 295 0.90 -8.77 11.10
C GLY A 295 -0.12 -9.25 12.15
N ALA A 296 -0.05 -10.53 12.56
CA ALA A 296 -1.07 -11.20 13.38
C ALA A 296 -1.38 -10.53 14.74
N VAL A 297 -0.49 -9.68 15.25
CA VAL A 297 -0.69 -8.94 16.50
C VAL A 297 0.20 -7.70 16.45
N GLN A 298 -0.41 -6.50 16.46
CA GLN A 298 0.18 -5.18 16.76
C GLN A 298 0.25 -4.16 15.61
N GLY A 299 -0.62 -3.14 15.70
CA GLY A 299 -0.14 -1.77 15.77
C GLY A 299 0.44 -1.11 14.52
N SER A 300 0.36 -1.73 13.34
CA SER A 300 1.09 -1.23 12.18
C SER A 300 0.49 0.07 11.65
N ASP A 301 1.36 1.02 11.34
CA ASP A 301 1.01 2.36 10.90
C ASP A 301 1.55 2.61 9.48
N LEU A 302 0.75 3.25 8.63
CA LEU A 302 1.15 3.73 7.30
C LEU A 302 0.88 5.22 7.21
N THR A 303 1.89 6.01 6.83
CA THR A 303 1.76 7.43 6.50
C THR A 303 2.33 7.71 5.11
N ALA A 304 1.60 8.46 4.29
CA ALA A 304 2.05 8.95 3.00
C ALA A 304 1.28 10.22 2.59
N ASN A 305 1.73 10.90 1.55
CA ASN A 305 1.03 11.99 0.89
C ASN A 305 1.30 11.89 -0.63
N GLY A 306 0.28 12.05 -1.47
CA GLY A 306 0.44 11.85 -2.91
C GLY A 306 0.86 10.43 -3.32
N LEU A 307 0.55 9.41 -2.51
CA LEU A 307 0.91 8.01 -2.79
C LEU A 307 0.11 7.51 -3.99
N THR A 308 0.79 6.95 -4.99
CA THR A 308 0.14 6.30 -6.13
C THR A 308 0.31 4.79 -6.05
N ILE A 309 -0.79 4.04 -6.12
CA ILE A 309 -0.79 2.57 -6.18
C ILE A 309 -1.54 2.12 -7.43
N SER A 310 -0.94 1.22 -8.21
CA SER A 310 -1.57 0.56 -9.35
C SER A 310 -1.39 -0.95 -9.27
N THR A 311 -2.48 -1.71 -9.24
CA THR A 311 -2.41 -3.18 -9.13
C THR A 311 -3.20 -3.88 -10.25
N THR A 312 -2.66 -5.00 -10.72
CA THR A 312 -3.30 -5.86 -11.74
C THR A 312 -3.16 -7.32 -11.35
N GLY A 313 -4.27 -8.06 -11.36
CA GLY A 313 -4.31 -9.48 -10.98
C GLY A 313 -5.49 -9.78 -10.07
N GLN A 314 -5.93 -11.04 -10.02
CA GLN A 314 -7.05 -11.44 -9.18
C GLN A 314 -6.70 -11.24 -7.71
N TYR A 315 -7.61 -10.70 -6.90
CA TYR A 315 -7.38 -10.38 -5.47
C TYR A 315 -6.19 -9.42 -5.19
N ALA A 316 -5.67 -8.73 -6.22
CA ALA A 316 -4.56 -7.79 -6.06
C ALA A 316 -5.06 -6.43 -5.55
N TYR A 317 -5.30 -6.33 -4.24
CA TYR A 317 -5.80 -5.09 -3.63
C TYR A 317 -4.81 -3.93 -3.73
N GLY A 318 -5.31 -2.69 -3.82
CA GLY A 318 -4.46 -1.52 -3.67
C GLY A 318 -3.87 -1.46 -2.26
N LEU A 319 -4.76 -1.43 -1.26
CA LEU A 319 -4.44 -1.61 0.15
C LEU A 319 -5.18 -2.81 0.73
N ASN A 320 -4.43 -3.72 1.34
CA ASN A 320 -4.95 -4.87 2.09
C ASN A 320 -4.67 -4.65 3.59
N LEU A 321 -5.69 -4.22 4.34
CA LEU A 321 -5.58 -3.79 5.73
C LEU A 321 -6.24 -4.82 6.65
N ASN A 322 -5.42 -5.67 7.29
CA ASN A 322 -5.89 -6.74 8.15
C ASN A 322 -5.87 -6.33 9.64
N THR A 323 -6.24 -7.26 10.53
CA THR A 323 -6.37 -7.07 11.98
C THR A 323 -5.11 -6.51 12.68
N GLY A 324 -3.93 -6.66 12.07
CA GLY A 324 -2.66 -6.06 12.51
C GLY A 324 -2.53 -4.55 12.34
N THR A 325 -3.47 -3.92 11.63
CA THR A 325 -3.40 -2.50 11.28
C THR A 325 -3.95 -1.61 12.40
N ASN A 326 -3.28 -0.49 12.66
CA ASN A 326 -3.66 0.51 13.67
C ASN A 326 -4.03 1.85 13.05
N ARG A 327 -3.14 2.48 12.28
CA ARG A 327 -3.43 3.77 11.63
C ARG A 327 -2.96 3.80 10.18
N VAL A 328 -3.80 4.29 9.31
CA VAL A 328 -3.42 4.65 7.94
C VAL A 328 -3.75 6.13 7.72
N ASN A 329 -2.76 6.90 7.29
CA ASN A 329 -2.93 8.30 6.91
C ASN A 329 -2.32 8.50 5.53
N LEU A 330 -3.16 8.61 4.50
CA LEU A 330 -2.71 8.83 3.12
C LEU A 330 -2.56 10.32 2.77
N GLY A 331 -2.68 11.20 3.77
CA GLY A 331 -2.55 12.63 3.57
C GLY A 331 -3.52 13.12 2.51
N SER A 332 -3.03 13.94 1.59
CA SER A 332 -3.79 14.48 0.47
C SER A 332 -3.35 13.88 -0.87
N HIS A 333 -4.24 13.82 -1.86
CA HIS A 333 -3.91 13.55 -3.28
C HIS A 333 -3.32 12.16 -3.56
N SER A 334 -3.53 11.19 -2.67
CA SER A 334 -3.19 9.80 -2.95
C SER A 334 -4.16 9.20 -3.99
N SER A 335 -3.68 8.27 -4.80
CA SER A 335 -4.45 7.63 -5.87
C SER A 335 -4.23 6.12 -5.88
N ILE A 336 -5.31 5.35 -5.99
CA ILE A 336 -5.29 3.89 -6.01
C ILE A 336 -6.10 3.40 -7.20
N THR A 337 -5.47 2.63 -8.09
CA THR A 337 -6.13 1.98 -9.23
C THR A 337 -5.95 0.47 -9.17
N THR A 338 -7.03 -0.29 -9.34
CA THR A 338 -6.98 -1.76 -9.37
C THR A 338 -7.82 -2.30 -10.54
N THR A 339 -7.34 -3.36 -11.21
CA THR A 339 -7.98 -3.84 -12.45
C THR A 339 -8.46 -5.28 -12.43
N GLY A 340 -7.98 -6.11 -11.52
CA GLY A 340 -8.32 -7.53 -11.50
C GLY A 340 -9.61 -7.88 -10.75
N ASN A 341 -10.12 -9.09 -10.99
CA ASN A 341 -11.33 -9.57 -10.32
C ASN A 341 -11.12 -9.69 -8.81
N ASN A 342 -12.13 -9.31 -8.03
CA ASN A 342 -12.08 -9.19 -6.58
C ASN A 342 -10.93 -8.29 -6.06
N ALA A 343 -10.32 -7.45 -6.90
CA ALA A 343 -9.25 -6.54 -6.49
C ALA A 343 -9.85 -5.22 -5.98
N HIS A 344 -10.33 -5.18 -4.74
CA HIS A 344 -10.78 -3.93 -4.11
C HIS A 344 -9.70 -2.86 -4.10
N GLY A 345 -10.10 -1.59 -4.21
CA GLY A 345 -9.16 -0.47 -4.06
C GLY A 345 -8.57 -0.46 -2.66
N ILE A 346 -9.46 -0.45 -1.66
CA ILE A 346 -9.10 -0.63 -0.25
C ILE A 346 -9.97 -1.74 0.33
N TRP A 347 -9.31 -2.78 0.81
CA TRP A 347 -9.93 -3.86 1.58
C TRP A 347 -9.51 -3.73 3.04
N TYR A 348 -10.49 -3.54 3.92
CA TYR A 348 -10.26 -3.15 5.30
C TYR A 348 -11.03 -4.11 6.21
N ILE A 349 -10.35 -5.04 6.88
CA ILE A 349 -10.95 -5.96 7.88
C ILE A 349 -10.24 -5.82 9.23
N GLY A 350 -9.64 -4.65 9.50
CA GLY A 350 -8.78 -4.39 10.66
C GLY A 350 -9.37 -4.63 12.06
N SER A 351 -8.68 -4.15 13.08
CA SER A 351 -9.17 -4.16 14.47
C SER A 351 -10.12 -2.99 14.74
N SER A 352 -10.89 -3.04 15.83
CA SER A 352 -11.92 -2.04 16.11
C SER A 352 -11.40 -0.64 16.48
N GLY A 353 -10.14 -0.54 16.91
CA GLY A 353 -9.47 0.74 17.15
C GLY A 353 -8.81 1.35 15.92
N MET A 354 -8.85 0.67 14.78
CA MET A 354 -8.13 1.11 13.58
C MET A 354 -8.70 2.44 13.05
N LYS A 355 -7.82 3.34 12.63
CA LYS A 355 -8.17 4.63 12.01
C LYS A 355 -7.59 4.75 10.60
N PHE A 356 -8.40 5.21 9.65
CA PHE A 356 -7.96 5.57 8.31
C PHE A 356 -8.36 7.01 8.02
N ASP A 357 -7.42 7.83 7.56
CA ASP A 357 -7.64 9.22 7.18
C ASP A 357 -7.02 9.50 5.80
N ALA A 358 -7.78 10.12 4.89
CA ALA A 358 -7.27 10.59 3.59
C ALA A 358 -8.12 11.75 3.04
N ASP A 359 -7.47 12.77 2.47
CA ASP A 359 -8.08 13.90 1.77
C ASP A 359 -7.76 13.82 0.27
N ALA A 360 -8.63 14.38 -0.58
CA ALA A 360 -8.46 14.35 -2.04
C ALA A 360 -8.04 12.97 -2.59
N LEU A 361 -8.57 11.89 -2.00
CA LEU A 361 -8.23 10.52 -2.34
C LEU A 361 -8.94 10.13 -3.64
N THR A 362 -8.21 9.58 -4.60
CA THR A 362 -8.80 8.94 -5.77
C THR A 362 -8.72 7.42 -5.63
N VAL A 363 -9.84 6.71 -5.76
CA VAL A 363 -9.87 5.26 -5.87
C VAL A 363 -10.62 4.88 -7.14
N HIS A 364 -10.03 4.04 -7.99
CA HIS A 364 -10.64 3.57 -9.23
C HIS A 364 -10.46 2.06 -9.40
N THR A 365 -11.56 1.32 -9.34
CA THR A 365 -11.56 -0.13 -9.51
C THR A 365 -12.30 -0.55 -10.78
N LYS A 366 -11.72 -1.49 -11.53
CA LYS A 366 -12.25 -1.94 -12.85
C LYS A 366 -12.70 -3.40 -12.90
N GLY A 367 -12.24 -4.21 -11.95
CA GLY A 367 -12.49 -5.66 -11.93
C GLY A 367 -13.92 -6.04 -11.53
N ASP A 368 -14.31 -7.27 -11.86
CA ASP A 368 -15.56 -7.84 -11.34
C ASP A 368 -15.45 -8.02 -9.82
N SER A 369 -16.55 -7.88 -9.08
CA SER A 369 -16.54 -8.00 -7.62
C SER A 369 -15.60 -7.01 -6.89
N ALA A 370 -15.08 -5.97 -7.56
CA ALA A 370 -14.08 -5.05 -7.02
C ALA A 370 -14.70 -3.72 -6.55
N ASN A 371 -15.17 -3.69 -5.31
CA ASN A 371 -15.61 -2.43 -4.67
C ASN A 371 -14.47 -1.42 -4.58
N ALA A 372 -14.77 -0.11 -4.69
CA ALA A 372 -13.75 0.91 -4.45
C ALA A 372 -13.27 0.80 -2.99
N LEU A 373 -14.20 0.79 -2.04
CA LEU A 373 -13.94 0.56 -0.62
C LEU A 373 -14.79 -0.60 -0.08
N GLU A 374 -14.16 -1.55 0.59
CA GLU A 374 -14.84 -2.57 1.41
C GLU A 374 -14.31 -2.54 2.85
N ILE A 375 -15.17 -2.13 3.78
CA ILE A 375 -14.84 -1.81 5.16
C ILE A 375 -15.57 -2.75 6.12
N GLY A 376 -14.78 -3.42 6.95
CA GLY A 376 -15.17 -4.45 7.91
C GLY A 376 -15.25 -3.98 9.36
N SER A 377 -14.45 -2.97 9.73
CA SER A 377 -14.25 -2.55 11.12
C SER A 377 -13.64 -1.15 11.22
N GLY A 378 -13.45 -0.66 12.46
CA GLY A 378 -12.70 0.57 12.74
C GLY A 378 -13.40 1.85 12.28
N THR A 379 -12.64 2.94 12.21
CA THR A 379 -13.11 4.24 11.73
C THR A 379 -12.35 4.65 10.48
N MET A 380 -13.08 4.91 9.38
CA MET A 380 -12.52 5.46 8.15
C MET A 380 -13.07 6.86 7.91
N THR A 381 -12.19 7.81 7.63
CA THR A 381 -12.53 9.18 7.22
C THR A 381 -11.97 9.43 5.83
N ILE A 382 -12.87 9.61 4.88
CA ILE A 382 -12.57 10.15 3.56
C ILE A 382 -12.95 11.63 3.59
N GLY A 383 -11.94 12.48 3.52
CA GLY A 383 -12.09 13.92 3.52
C GLY A 383 -12.23 14.50 2.12
N GLY A 384 -12.25 15.83 2.07
CA GLY A 384 -12.80 16.55 0.93
C GLY A 384 -11.98 16.49 -0.35
N GLY A 385 -12.67 16.65 -1.48
CA GLY A 385 -12.08 16.57 -2.83
C GLY A 385 -11.84 15.14 -3.31
N SER A 386 -12.30 14.13 -2.57
CA SER A 386 -12.07 12.72 -2.91
C SER A 386 -13.01 12.24 -4.03
N THR A 387 -12.57 11.24 -4.78
CA THR A 387 -13.34 10.59 -5.86
C THR A 387 -13.21 9.07 -5.77
N LEU A 388 -14.34 8.36 -5.66
CA LEU A 388 -14.41 6.91 -5.56
C LEU A 388 -15.16 6.36 -6.77
N ILE A 389 -14.51 5.50 -7.56
CA ILE A 389 -15.07 4.93 -8.79
C ILE A 389 -14.96 3.41 -8.73
N SER A 390 -16.09 2.71 -8.92
CA SER A 390 -16.12 1.28 -9.23
C SER A 390 -16.88 1.06 -10.53
N GLU A 391 -16.19 0.53 -11.55
CA GLU A 391 -16.76 0.35 -12.89
C GLU A 391 -17.77 -0.80 -12.98
N LYS A 392 -17.87 -1.66 -11.97
CA LYS A 392 -18.70 -2.87 -12.04
C LYS A 392 -19.45 -3.21 -10.77
N THR A 393 -19.03 -2.70 -9.62
CA THR A 393 -19.64 -3.02 -8.33
C THR A 393 -19.79 -1.77 -7.47
N GLY A 394 -19.70 -1.90 -6.14
CA GLY A 394 -20.04 -0.82 -5.24
C GLY A 394 -18.94 0.22 -5.06
N GLY A 395 -19.37 1.46 -4.80
CA GLY A 395 -18.47 2.52 -4.34
C GLY A 395 -17.97 2.20 -2.93
N VAL A 396 -18.89 2.24 -1.97
CA VAL A 396 -18.59 2.00 -0.55
C VAL A 396 -19.45 0.88 0.00
N LYS A 397 -18.81 -0.17 0.49
CA LYS A 397 -19.47 -1.27 1.21
C LYS A 397 -18.95 -1.34 2.63
N ALA A 398 -19.76 -0.90 3.58
CA ALA A 398 -19.46 -1.03 5.00
C ALA A 398 -20.31 -2.15 5.60
N SER A 399 -19.67 -3.12 6.25
CA SER A 399 -20.36 -4.22 6.93
C SER A 399 -19.45 -4.89 7.93
N LYS A 400 -19.93 -5.29 9.11
CA LYS A 400 -19.11 -6.13 9.99
C LYS A 400 -18.80 -7.47 9.31
N LEU A 401 -17.54 -7.74 9.00
CA LEU A 401 -17.13 -9.00 8.37
C LEU A 401 -16.87 -10.07 9.42
N SER A 402 -16.85 -11.35 9.04
CA SER A 402 -16.74 -12.49 9.97
C SER A 402 -15.48 -12.48 10.84
N LEU A 403 -14.39 -11.88 10.35
CA LEU A 403 -13.13 -11.73 11.07
C LEU A 403 -13.02 -10.39 11.83
N SER A 404 -14.00 -9.50 11.69
CA SER A 404 -14.05 -8.20 12.35
C SER A 404 -14.71 -8.32 13.73
N LYS A 405 -14.09 -7.72 14.75
CA LYS A 405 -14.62 -7.72 16.11
C LYS A 405 -15.83 -6.81 16.27
N ASP A 406 -15.72 -5.58 15.76
CA ASP A 406 -16.72 -4.53 15.89
C ASP A 406 -17.08 -3.97 14.50
N ALA A 407 -18.30 -3.45 14.38
CA ALA A 407 -18.81 -2.88 13.14
C ALA A 407 -18.12 -1.54 12.81
N PRO A 408 -17.98 -1.19 11.52
CA PRO A 408 -17.27 0.01 11.11
C PRO A 408 -18.10 1.29 11.25
N THR A 409 -17.41 2.40 11.45
CA THR A 409 -17.92 3.76 11.22
C THR A 409 -17.16 4.38 10.04
N VAL A 410 -17.88 4.81 9.00
CA VAL A 410 -17.28 5.41 7.80
C VAL A 410 -17.80 6.84 7.66
N ASN A 411 -16.91 7.82 7.59
CA ASN A 411 -17.22 9.24 7.39
C ASN A 411 -16.73 9.66 6.01
N ILE A 412 -17.62 10.19 5.17
CA ILE A 412 -17.33 10.63 3.81
C ILE A 412 -17.75 12.09 3.68
N ASN A 413 -16.80 12.95 3.36
CA ASN A 413 -17.01 14.40 3.28
C ASN A 413 -16.60 14.93 1.91
N ASP A 414 -17.41 15.79 1.29
CA ASP A 414 -17.07 16.51 0.04
C ASP A 414 -16.49 15.59 -1.05
N THR A 415 -17.18 14.47 -1.29
CA THR A 415 -16.67 13.35 -2.09
C THR A 415 -17.61 13.02 -3.24
N LYS A 416 -17.03 12.70 -4.39
CA LYS A 416 -17.75 12.13 -5.53
C LYS A 416 -17.69 10.61 -5.50
N ILE A 417 -18.82 9.95 -5.70
CA ILE A 417 -18.90 8.48 -5.79
C ILE A 417 -19.58 8.09 -7.10
N ILE A 418 -18.95 7.23 -7.90
CA ILE A 418 -19.53 6.66 -9.12
C ILE A 418 -19.44 5.14 -9.04
N SER A 419 -20.57 4.45 -9.13
CA SER A 419 -20.63 2.99 -9.05
C SER A 419 -21.61 2.39 -10.05
N TRP A 420 -21.32 1.18 -10.54
CA TRP A 420 -22.29 0.38 -11.30
C TRP A 420 -23.00 -0.68 -10.44
N GLY A 421 -22.58 -0.89 -9.21
CA GLY A 421 -23.37 -1.50 -8.15
C GLY A 421 -23.89 -0.41 -7.21
N GLN A 422 -23.96 -0.74 -5.93
CA GLN A 422 -24.39 0.20 -4.90
C GLN A 422 -23.40 1.33 -4.66
N ALA A 423 -23.86 2.58 -4.63
CA ALA A 423 -22.98 3.71 -4.35
C ALA A 423 -22.47 3.63 -2.91
N VAL A 424 -23.39 3.43 -1.96
CA VAL A 424 -23.07 3.28 -0.54
C VAL A 424 -23.93 2.19 0.07
N SER A 425 -23.34 1.33 0.90
CA SER A 425 -24.11 0.43 1.76
C SER A 425 -23.57 0.38 3.17
N ALA A 426 -24.50 0.29 4.12
CA ALA A 426 -24.25 0.05 5.54
C ALA A 426 -25.02 -1.20 5.95
N GLN A 427 -24.31 -2.28 6.26
CA GLN A 427 -24.92 -3.58 6.53
C GLN A 427 -24.55 -4.09 7.91
N GLN A 428 -25.49 -4.76 8.56
CA GLN A 428 -25.38 -5.34 9.90
C GLN A 428 -25.42 -4.30 11.04
N ALA A 429 -25.84 -4.77 12.21
CA ALA A 429 -25.99 -3.97 13.42
C ALA A 429 -24.66 -3.33 13.85
N GLY A 430 -24.72 -2.04 14.16
CA GLY A 430 -23.58 -1.24 14.60
C GLY A 430 -22.80 -0.58 13.46
N THR A 431 -23.02 -0.97 12.20
CA THR A 431 -22.39 -0.31 11.05
C THR A 431 -23.00 1.05 10.81
N VAL A 432 -22.17 2.09 10.72
CA VAL A 432 -22.61 3.46 10.46
C VAL A 432 -21.83 4.05 9.29
N VAL A 433 -22.54 4.64 8.33
CA VAL A 433 -21.94 5.44 7.26
C VAL A 433 -22.51 6.86 7.31
N ASN A 434 -21.64 7.85 7.48
CA ASN A 434 -21.97 9.27 7.49
C ASN A 434 -21.51 9.91 6.18
N LEU A 435 -22.45 10.48 5.45
CA LEU A 435 -22.25 11.20 4.20
C LEU A 435 -22.53 12.68 4.45
N ASN A 436 -21.58 13.53 4.09
CA ASN A 436 -21.69 14.98 4.24
C ASN A 436 -21.17 15.65 2.97
N ARG A 437 -22.06 16.34 2.23
CA ARG A 437 -21.72 16.93 0.92
C ARG A 437 -21.18 15.90 -0.07
N VAL A 438 -21.87 14.78 -0.20
CA VAL A 438 -21.50 13.70 -1.14
C VAL A 438 -22.32 13.83 -2.41
N ASP A 439 -21.66 13.68 -3.57
CA ASP A 439 -22.32 13.53 -4.86
C ASP A 439 -22.16 12.09 -5.35
N ALA A 440 -23.23 11.30 -5.26
CA ALA A 440 -23.22 9.88 -5.56
C ALA A 440 -23.99 9.57 -6.86
N SER A 441 -23.44 8.68 -7.67
CA SER A 441 -24.07 8.11 -8.86
C SER A 441 -24.05 6.59 -8.77
N ALA A 442 -25.21 5.97 -8.68
CA ALA A 442 -25.40 4.53 -8.79
C ALA A 442 -26.07 4.22 -10.13
N LEU A 443 -25.31 3.63 -11.04
CA LEU A 443 -25.69 3.56 -12.45
C LEU A 443 -26.20 2.18 -12.90
N GLY A 444 -26.05 1.13 -12.07
CA GLY A 444 -26.50 -0.22 -12.41
C GLY A 444 -27.70 -0.71 -11.60
N SER A 445 -28.03 -2.00 -11.71
CA SER A 445 -29.37 -2.52 -11.37
C SER A 445 -29.60 -2.88 -9.90
N THR A 446 -28.96 -2.19 -8.95
CA THR A 446 -29.04 -2.52 -7.52
C THR A 446 -29.67 -1.38 -6.72
N TYR A 447 -28.97 -0.83 -5.73
CA TYR A 447 -29.46 0.21 -4.83
C TYR A 447 -28.47 1.38 -4.80
N GLY A 448 -28.92 2.62 -4.81
CA GLY A 448 -28.05 3.77 -4.62
C GLY A 448 -27.42 3.75 -3.22
N PHE A 449 -28.25 4.00 -2.21
CA PHE A 449 -27.92 3.84 -0.80
C PHE A 449 -28.69 2.66 -0.21
N TRP A 450 -27.97 1.74 0.42
CA TRP A 450 -28.55 0.53 0.98
C TRP A 450 -28.19 0.36 2.46
N ALA A 451 -29.17 0.57 3.33
CA ALA A 451 -29.08 0.26 4.75
C ALA A 451 -29.78 -1.07 5.01
N ALA A 452 -29.04 -2.05 5.54
CA ALA A 452 -29.53 -3.41 5.71
C ALA A 452 -29.19 -3.99 7.08
N ALA A 453 -30.02 -4.90 7.59
CA ALA A 453 -29.70 -5.69 8.78
C ALA A 453 -29.31 -4.82 10.00
N SER A 454 -30.02 -3.71 10.23
CA SER A 454 -29.72 -2.71 11.27
C SER A 454 -28.48 -1.83 11.05
N GLY A 455 -27.95 -1.77 9.83
CA GLY A 455 -26.96 -0.75 9.44
C GLY A 455 -27.60 0.64 9.29
N VAL A 456 -26.80 1.69 9.48
CA VAL A 456 -27.27 3.08 9.49
C VAL A 456 -26.51 3.91 8.43
N ILE A 457 -27.26 4.66 7.62
CA ILE A 457 -26.73 5.70 6.73
C ILE A 457 -27.26 7.05 7.19
N ASN A 458 -26.37 8.00 7.49
CA ASN A 458 -26.73 9.39 7.74
C ASN A 458 -26.26 10.22 6.55
N ALA A 459 -27.15 10.89 5.84
CA ALA A 459 -26.83 11.71 4.68
C ALA A 459 -27.23 13.17 4.93
N THR A 460 -26.23 14.06 4.92
CA THR A 460 -26.40 15.50 5.06
C THR A 460 -25.89 16.20 3.81
N ASP A 461 -26.66 17.14 3.28
CA ASP A 461 -26.28 17.96 2.11
C ASP A 461 -25.84 17.11 0.89
N THR A 462 -26.52 15.99 0.62
CA THR A 462 -26.06 14.93 -0.29
C THR A 462 -26.94 14.82 -1.53
N SER A 463 -26.33 14.61 -2.71
CA SER A 463 -27.01 14.26 -3.96
C SER A 463 -26.83 12.78 -4.31
N LEU A 464 -27.88 12.18 -4.84
CA LEU A 464 -27.88 10.82 -5.36
C LEU A 464 -28.59 10.77 -6.71
N LEU A 465 -27.84 10.40 -7.75
CA LEU A 465 -28.37 9.97 -9.03
C LEU A 465 -28.40 8.43 -9.05
N ALA A 466 -29.59 7.85 -9.19
CA ALA A 466 -29.78 6.40 -9.26
C ALA A 466 -30.45 6.03 -10.59
N GLN A 467 -29.65 5.53 -11.54
CA GLN A 467 -30.13 5.07 -12.85
C GLN A 467 -30.22 3.56 -12.87
N ASN A 468 -31.35 3.02 -13.36
CA ASN A 468 -31.68 1.60 -13.31
C ASN A 468 -31.67 0.98 -11.89
N SER A 469 -31.59 1.81 -10.85
CA SER A 469 -31.41 1.42 -9.45
C SER A 469 -32.53 1.99 -8.59
N TYR A 470 -32.90 1.32 -7.48
CA TYR A 470 -33.67 2.02 -6.44
C TYR A 470 -32.75 2.98 -5.70
N ALA A 471 -33.15 4.23 -5.51
CA ALA A 471 -32.24 5.22 -4.96
C ALA A 471 -31.88 4.93 -3.50
N MET A 472 -32.87 4.86 -2.59
CA MET A 472 -32.62 4.58 -1.17
C MET A 472 -33.45 3.39 -0.70
N VAL A 473 -32.79 2.39 -0.12
CA VAL A 473 -33.44 1.19 0.41
C VAL A 473 -33.00 0.93 1.84
N ALA A 474 -33.98 0.88 2.74
CA ALA A 474 -33.82 0.52 4.14
C ALA A 474 -34.58 -0.79 4.41
N ASN A 475 -33.87 -1.90 4.63
CA ASN A 475 -34.51 -3.19 4.86
C ASN A 475 -33.90 -4.02 6.01
N GLY A 476 -34.69 -4.92 6.60
CA GLY A 476 -34.23 -5.78 7.69
C GLY A 476 -33.72 -4.99 8.91
N GLY A 477 -34.38 -3.89 9.24
CA GLY A 477 -33.99 -2.98 10.31
C GLY A 477 -33.00 -1.88 9.93
N GLY A 478 -32.60 -1.79 8.65
CA GLY A 478 -31.74 -0.72 8.16
C GLY A 478 -32.36 0.67 8.30
N GLN A 479 -31.52 1.67 8.49
CA GLN A 479 -31.96 3.03 8.84
C GLN A 479 -31.25 4.06 7.95
N ILE A 480 -32.02 4.94 7.32
CA ILE A 480 -31.48 6.06 6.55
C ILE A 480 -32.02 7.36 7.14
N ASN A 481 -31.11 8.26 7.53
CA ASN A 481 -31.46 9.57 8.09
C ASN A 481 -30.96 10.67 7.15
N LEU A 482 -31.82 11.61 6.81
CA LEU A 482 -31.59 12.68 5.84
C LEU A 482 -31.66 14.03 6.55
N ALA A 483 -30.69 14.91 6.28
CA ALA A 483 -30.63 16.25 6.83
C ALA A 483 -30.11 17.28 5.82
N GLY A 484 -30.40 18.56 6.05
CA GLY A 484 -29.91 19.65 5.19
C GLY A 484 -30.53 19.61 3.80
N SER A 485 -29.73 19.81 2.75
CA SER A 485 -30.17 19.79 1.35
C SER A 485 -29.95 18.43 0.69
N VAL A 486 -31.01 17.65 0.45
CA VAL A 486 -30.90 16.34 -0.19
C VAL A 486 -31.55 16.35 -1.58
N ASN A 487 -30.80 15.89 -2.59
CA ASN A 487 -31.29 15.75 -3.96
C ASN A 487 -31.26 14.29 -4.39
N ILE A 488 -32.39 13.76 -4.87
CA ILE A 488 -32.54 12.38 -5.32
C ILE A 488 -33.16 12.42 -6.72
N GLU A 489 -32.43 11.86 -7.68
CA GLU A 489 -32.90 11.68 -9.04
C GLU A 489 -32.87 10.20 -9.39
N THR A 490 -34.00 9.62 -9.78
CA THR A 490 -34.07 8.23 -10.21
C THR A 490 -35.15 7.98 -11.25
N ASP A 491 -34.91 6.97 -12.09
CA ASP A 491 -35.87 6.42 -13.04
C ASP A 491 -36.73 5.28 -12.45
N ARG A 492 -36.54 4.95 -11.16
CA ARG A 492 -37.27 3.90 -10.43
C ARG A 492 -37.85 4.45 -9.10
N MET A 493 -37.78 3.64 -8.04
CA MET A 493 -38.20 4.01 -6.69
C MET A 493 -37.15 4.88 -6.02
N ALA A 494 -37.54 6.06 -5.56
CA ALA A 494 -36.67 6.94 -4.79
C ALA A 494 -36.42 6.39 -3.39
N MET A 495 -37.45 5.87 -2.71
CA MET A 495 -37.32 5.40 -1.32
C MET A 495 -38.14 4.14 -1.06
N ILE A 496 -37.51 3.15 -0.43
CA ILE A 496 -38.16 1.94 0.05
C ILE A 496 -37.79 1.69 1.52
N ALA A 497 -38.78 1.62 2.40
CA ALA A 497 -38.62 1.15 3.78
C ALA A 497 -39.37 -0.17 3.97
N ASP A 498 -38.64 -1.24 4.30
CA ASP A 498 -39.16 -2.61 4.37
C ASP A 498 -38.77 -3.30 5.69
N SER A 499 -39.76 -3.59 6.53
CA SER A 499 -39.71 -4.20 7.88
C SER A 499 -39.99 -3.22 9.02
N SER A 500 -40.49 -3.74 10.14
CA SER A 500 -40.96 -2.98 11.31
C SER A 500 -39.91 -2.13 12.01
N THR A 501 -38.63 -2.37 11.77
CA THR A 501 -37.52 -1.62 12.36
C THR A 501 -36.74 -0.84 11.30
N SER A 502 -37.17 -0.88 10.04
CA SER A 502 -36.55 -0.10 8.96
C SER A 502 -37.17 1.27 8.84
N TRP A 503 -36.36 2.29 8.59
CA TRP A 503 -36.90 3.61 8.26
C TRP A 503 -36.03 4.43 7.33
N ILE A 504 -36.70 5.37 6.66
CA ILE A 504 -36.09 6.51 5.99
C ILE A 504 -36.72 7.76 6.59
N LYS A 505 -35.93 8.55 7.32
CA LYS A 505 -36.39 9.78 8.00
C LYS A 505 -35.65 10.97 7.45
N GLY A 506 -36.33 12.10 7.28
CA GLY A 506 -35.70 13.30 6.77
C GLY A 506 -36.21 14.59 7.39
N ASN A 507 -35.31 15.56 7.56
CA ASN A 507 -35.66 16.94 7.89
C ASN A 507 -34.75 17.93 7.13
N GLY A 508 -35.30 18.73 6.24
CA GLY A 508 -34.53 19.71 5.47
C GLY A 508 -35.13 20.07 4.12
N LEU A 509 -34.30 20.62 3.23
CA LEU A 509 -34.66 20.90 1.85
C LEU A 509 -34.52 19.60 1.04
N MET A 510 -35.61 19.13 0.43
CA MET A 510 -35.61 17.85 -0.27
C MET A 510 -36.11 18.02 -1.70
N GLN A 511 -35.26 17.65 -2.65
CA GLN A 511 -35.59 17.55 -4.07
C GLN A 511 -35.62 16.07 -4.42
N ILE A 512 -36.79 15.50 -4.61
CA ILE A 512 -36.98 14.06 -4.81
C ILE A 512 -37.73 13.86 -6.12
N ASN A 513 -37.13 13.13 -7.05
CA ASN A 513 -37.76 12.61 -8.25
C ASN A 513 -37.77 11.09 -8.21
N GLY A 514 -38.96 10.49 -8.15
CA GLY A 514 -39.19 9.05 -8.02
C GLY A 514 -40.19 8.72 -6.91
N ASP A 515 -40.64 7.47 -6.92
CA ASP A 515 -41.74 7.02 -6.07
C ASP A 515 -41.27 6.62 -4.66
N LEU A 516 -42.19 6.69 -3.69
CA LEU A 516 -41.95 6.31 -2.29
C LEU A 516 -42.81 5.10 -1.90
N GLN A 517 -42.20 4.10 -1.25
CA GLN A 517 -42.89 2.89 -0.80
C GLN A 517 -42.52 2.50 0.63
N ALA A 518 -43.51 2.48 1.51
CA ALA A 518 -43.38 1.94 2.86
C ALA A 518 -44.10 0.58 2.93
N GLN A 519 -43.42 -0.46 3.40
CA GLN A 519 -43.99 -1.80 3.47
C GLN A 519 -43.57 -2.59 4.70
N ASN A 520 -44.39 -3.58 5.07
CA ASN A 520 -44.12 -4.50 6.17
C ASN A 520 -43.81 -3.79 7.50
N ASN A 521 -44.60 -2.77 7.84
CA ASN A 521 -44.40 -1.87 8.98
C ASN A 521 -43.15 -0.95 8.90
N GLY A 522 -42.51 -0.84 7.74
CA GLY A 522 -41.46 0.15 7.49
C GLY A 522 -41.99 1.57 7.53
N LEU A 523 -41.12 2.53 7.87
CA LEU A 523 -41.48 3.94 8.02
C LEU A 523 -40.72 4.83 7.03
N ILE A 524 -41.45 5.65 6.27
CA ILE A 524 -40.92 6.82 5.59
C ILE A 524 -41.52 8.06 6.25
N ASP A 525 -40.70 8.96 6.78
CA ASP A 525 -41.16 10.15 7.50
C ASP A 525 -40.33 11.38 7.11
N LEU A 526 -40.92 12.28 6.35
CA LEU A 526 -40.21 13.41 5.74
C LEU A 526 -40.81 14.74 6.19
N THR A 527 -39.97 15.57 6.81
CA THR A 527 -40.22 16.99 7.07
C THR A 527 -39.51 17.82 6.00
N MET A 528 -40.26 18.21 4.99
CA MET A 528 -39.83 18.97 3.82
C MET A 528 -39.99 20.48 4.09
N THR A 529 -38.85 21.18 4.17
CA THR A 529 -38.80 22.63 4.45
C THR A 529 -38.95 23.46 3.17
N SER A 530 -39.07 24.78 3.32
CA SER A 530 -39.33 25.72 2.22
C SER A 530 -38.47 25.48 0.98
N GLY A 531 -39.13 25.37 -0.17
CA GLY A 531 -38.48 25.15 -1.47
C GLY A 531 -38.34 23.68 -1.88
N SER A 532 -38.75 22.74 -1.02
CA SER A 532 -38.69 21.30 -1.35
C SER A 532 -39.68 20.91 -2.44
N ALA A 533 -39.32 19.89 -3.21
CA ALA A 533 -40.13 19.31 -4.27
C ALA A 533 -40.09 17.79 -4.24
N LEU A 534 -41.26 17.16 -4.26
CA LEU A 534 -41.44 15.72 -4.52
C LEU A 534 -42.14 15.56 -5.88
N THR A 535 -41.57 14.78 -6.78
CA THR A 535 -42.23 14.36 -8.03
C THR A 535 -42.27 12.85 -8.06
N GLY A 536 -43.47 12.29 -7.97
CA GLY A 536 -43.66 10.85 -7.82
C GLY A 536 -44.96 10.50 -7.11
N MET A 537 -45.22 9.21 -6.95
CA MET A 537 -46.33 8.68 -6.18
C MET A 537 -45.87 8.12 -4.82
N THR A 538 -46.82 7.96 -3.91
CA THR A 538 -46.58 7.33 -2.61
C THR A 538 -47.45 6.09 -2.43
N ASN A 539 -46.86 4.97 -1.98
CA ASN A 539 -47.60 3.73 -1.75
C ASN A 539 -47.30 3.10 -0.39
N GLN A 540 -48.23 2.27 0.07
CA GLN A 540 -48.15 1.54 1.32
C GLN A 540 -48.64 0.10 1.14
N SER A 541 -47.97 -0.84 1.78
CA SER A 541 -48.45 -2.23 1.89
C SER A 541 -48.11 -2.82 3.26
N SER A 542 -48.86 -3.83 3.70
CA SER A 542 -48.56 -4.58 4.93
C SER A 542 -48.28 -3.68 6.15
N ALA A 543 -49.18 -2.71 6.40
CA ALA A 543 -49.08 -1.72 7.49
C ALA A 543 -47.84 -0.80 7.45
N GLY A 544 -47.22 -0.60 6.29
CA GLY A 544 -46.20 0.44 6.10
C GLY A 544 -46.73 1.85 6.40
N LEU A 545 -45.86 2.69 6.94
CA LEU A 545 -46.17 4.06 7.34
C LEU A 545 -45.43 5.07 6.47
N LEU A 546 -46.16 6.03 5.91
CA LEU A 546 -45.61 7.10 5.10
C LEU A 546 -46.21 8.45 5.53
N ASN A 547 -45.37 9.32 6.09
CA ASN A 547 -45.74 10.62 6.62
C ASN A 547 -45.00 11.73 5.88
N LEU A 548 -45.74 12.78 5.48
CA LEU A 548 -45.19 13.96 4.82
C LEU A 548 -45.62 15.23 5.57
N ALA A 549 -44.66 16.01 6.04
CA ALA A 549 -44.87 17.37 6.51
C ALA A 549 -44.17 18.35 5.55
N MET A 550 -44.94 19.25 4.95
CA MET A 550 -44.49 20.13 3.88
C MET A 550 -44.73 21.59 4.25
N GLU A 551 -43.66 22.38 4.30
CA GLU A 551 -43.70 23.83 4.49
C GLU A 551 -43.25 24.54 3.21
N ASN A 552 -44.11 25.40 2.63
CA ASN A 552 -43.84 26.13 1.38
C ASN A 552 -43.16 25.24 0.31
N SER A 553 -43.73 24.05 0.11
CA SER A 553 -43.15 22.97 -0.71
C SER A 553 -44.18 22.42 -1.70
N ARG A 554 -43.70 21.70 -2.72
CA ARG A 554 -44.56 21.19 -3.79
C ARG A 554 -44.44 19.68 -3.94
N TRP A 555 -45.58 19.01 -4.05
CA TRP A 555 -45.65 17.62 -4.47
C TRP A 555 -46.35 17.53 -5.83
N ASN A 556 -45.63 17.12 -6.87
CA ASN A 556 -46.17 16.72 -8.16
C ASN A 556 -46.52 15.22 -8.10
N MET A 557 -47.78 14.93 -7.79
CA MET A 557 -48.30 13.58 -7.63
C MET A 557 -48.53 12.94 -8.99
N THR A 558 -47.77 11.90 -9.31
CA THR A 558 -47.75 11.27 -10.65
C THR A 558 -48.80 10.19 -10.86
N ALA A 559 -49.29 9.58 -9.77
CA ALA A 559 -50.33 8.57 -9.78
C ALA A 559 -51.12 8.59 -8.47
N ASP A 560 -52.19 7.79 -8.40
CA ASP A 560 -52.95 7.59 -7.16
C ASP A 560 -52.01 7.24 -6.00
N SER A 561 -52.19 7.93 -4.87
CA SER A 561 -51.21 7.92 -3.78
C SER A 561 -51.86 7.74 -2.41
N VAL A 562 -51.09 7.17 -1.48
CA VAL A 562 -51.51 6.91 -0.10
C VAL A 562 -50.46 7.44 0.88
N VAL A 563 -50.92 8.17 1.89
CA VAL A 563 -50.11 8.72 3.00
C VAL A 563 -50.86 8.52 4.31
N ASN A 564 -50.17 8.26 5.42
CA ASN A 564 -50.81 8.17 6.74
C ASN A 564 -51.02 9.54 7.37
N ASN A 565 -50.05 10.44 7.18
CA ASN A 565 -50.14 11.81 7.66
C ASN A 565 -49.63 12.76 6.57
N LEU A 566 -50.42 13.80 6.29
CA LEU A 566 -50.06 14.86 5.38
C LEU A 566 -50.30 16.21 6.06
N GLN A 567 -49.23 16.95 6.28
CA GLN A 567 -49.29 18.30 6.84
C GLN A 567 -48.82 19.31 5.79
N LEU A 568 -49.70 20.23 5.42
CA LEU A 568 -49.39 21.29 4.44
C LEU A 568 -49.43 22.64 5.15
N THR A 569 -48.32 23.37 5.12
CA THR A 569 -48.20 24.70 5.76
C THR A 569 -47.55 25.72 4.83
N LYS A 570 -47.78 27.01 5.13
CA LYS A 570 -47.16 28.17 4.44
C LYS A 570 -47.17 28.09 2.91
N GLY A 571 -48.32 27.73 2.33
CA GLY A 571 -48.50 27.70 0.87
C GLY A 571 -48.06 26.42 0.18
N SER A 572 -47.78 25.33 0.91
CA SER A 572 -47.50 24.03 0.30
C SER A 572 -48.66 23.54 -0.59
N THR A 573 -48.31 22.90 -1.71
CA THR A 573 -49.27 22.42 -2.70
C THR A 573 -49.05 20.97 -3.08
N VAL A 574 -50.14 20.25 -3.32
CA VAL A 574 -50.14 18.96 -4.03
C VAL A 574 -50.77 19.16 -5.40
N ALA A 575 -50.01 18.93 -6.45
CA ALA A 575 -50.43 19.03 -7.84
C ALA A 575 -50.63 17.63 -8.42
N PHE A 576 -51.82 17.35 -8.94
CA PHE A 576 -52.19 16.07 -9.51
C PHE A 576 -51.72 16.03 -10.98
N THR A 577 -50.51 15.55 -11.22
CA THR A 577 -49.83 15.64 -12.52
C THR A 577 -49.61 14.24 -13.12
N GLY A 578 -50.48 13.78 -14.03
CA GLY A 578 -50.26 12.50 -14.75
C GLY A 578 -51.13 11.33 -14.30
N THR A 579 -52.19 11.57 -13.52
CA THR A 579 -53.13 10.51 -13.12
C THR A 579 -53.89 9.99 -14.34
N THR A 580 -53.81 8.68 -14.61
CA THR A 580 -54.54 8.02 -15.72
C THR A 580 -56.04 7.90 -15.45
N THR A 581 -56.47 8.20 -14.23
CA THR A 581 -57.87 8.34 -13.84
C THR A 581 -58.31 9.81 -13.99
N PRO A 582 -59.55 10.07 -14.46
CA PRO A 582 -60.09 11.44 -14.58
C PRO A 582 -60.08 12.24 -13.28
N ASN A 583 -59.92 11.56 -12.14
CA ASN A 583 -59.81 12.11 -10.80
C ASN A 583 -58.71 11.34 -10.05
N GLY A 584 -57.44 11.78 -10.14
CA GLY A 584 -56.39 11.20 -9.31
C GLY A 584 -56.79 11.18 -7.83
N THR A 585 -56.51 10.07 -7.13
CA THR A 585 -56.95 9.88 -5.75
C THR A 585 -55.78 9.98 -4.78
N LEU A 586 -55.93 10.84 -3.77
CA LEU A 586 -55.06 10.87 -2.58
C LEU A 586 -55.85 10.31 -1.39
N ARG A 587 -55.37 9.23 -0.77
CA ARG A 587 -56.02 8.59 0.37
C ARG A 587 -55.27 8.85 1.67
N LEU A 588 -56.01 9.27 2.70
CA LEU A 588 -55.57 9.29 4.10
C LEU A 588 -56.37 8.19 4.84
N PRO A 589 -55.75 7.05 5.18
CA PRO A 589 -56.40 6.04 6.00
C PRO A 589 -56.75 6.66 7.36
N ILE A 590 -58.03 6.56 7.75
CA ILE A 590 -58.54 7.05 9.04
C ILE A 590 -58.06 6.13 10.16
#